data_AF-A0A1A9B4U7-F1
#
_entry.id   AF-A0A1A9B4U7-F1
#
_cell.length_a   1.000
_cell.length_b   1.000
_cell.length_c   1.000
_cell.angle_alpha   90.00
_cell.angle_beta   90.00
_cell.angle_gamma   90.00
#
_symmetry.space_group_name_H-M   'P 1'
#
loop_
_entity.id
_entity.type
_entity.pdbx_description
1 polymer ?
#
loop_
_entity_poly.entity_id
_entity_poly.type
_entity_poly.pdbx_seq_one_letter_code
_entity_poly.pdbx_strand_id
1 'polypeptide(L)'
;MTGVDIQAHADTILGLLRAREDLTVYPPEEPDDAGQIVPDEAEPPYVAVQIRPGFALGPSIVAATTRAVFDITAHCVGGNDIAARAVAQQVVDALLDTVPVIAGRQCFPIRYLDSPPVRADESTGRLVVDQVYVFRLETLPG
;
A
#
# COMPACT_ATOMS: atom_id res chain seq x y z
N MET A 1 20.37 -9.98 16.11
CA MET A 1 19.98 -9.73 14.71
C MET A 1 18.47 -9.72 14.65
N THR A 2 17.85 -8.55 14.71
CA THR A 2 16.42 -8.40 14.44
C THR A 2 16.24 -8.47 12.94
N GLY A 3 15.51 -9.49 12.46
CA GLY A 3 15.12 -9.60 11.05
C GLY A 3 14.20 -8.44 10.65
N VAL A 4 13.85 -8.38 9.36
CA VAL A 4 12.83 -7.43 8.88
C VAL A 4 11.50 -7.82 9.51
N ASP A 5 10.92 -6.92 10.32
CA ASP A 5 9.58 -7.09 10.89
C ASP A 5 8.53 -6.61 9.88
N ILE A 6 7.98 -7.55 9.10
CA ILE A 6 6.99 -7.28 8.05
C ILE A 6 5.74 -6.61 8.64
N GLN A 7 5.29 -7.08 9.82
CA GLN A 7 4.09 -6.57 10.47
C GLN A 7 4.26 -5.09 10.85
N ALA A 8 5.41 -4.72 11.43
CA ALA A 8 5.67 -3.32 11.80
C ALA A 8 5.65 -2.37 10.59
N HIS A 9 6.13 -2.82 9.42
CA HIS A 9 6.08 -2.02 8.19
C HIS A 9 4.63 -1.90 7.69
N ALA A 10 3.89 -3.00 7.65
CA ALA A 10 2.49 -3.01 7.23
C ALA A 10 1.63 -2.10 8.13
N ASP A 11 1.75 -2.23 9.45
CA ASP A 11 1.02 -1.42 10.43
C ASP A 11 1.32 0.07 10.28
N THR A 12 2.58 0.42 9.98
CA THR A 12 2.98 1.82 9.79
C THR A 12 2.34 2.41 8.53
N ILE A 13 2.35 1.68 7.41
CA ILE A 13 1.73 2.12 6.16
C ILE A 13 0.21 2.24 6.33
N LEU A 14 -0.43 1.24 6.95
CA LEU A 14 -1.85 1.28 7.25
C LEU A 14 -2.20 2.42 8.22
N GLY A 15 -1.32 2.73 9.17
CA GLY A 15 -1.46 3.85 10.10
C GLY A 15 -1.46 5.20 9.39
N LEU A 16 -0.57 5.41 8.41
CA LEU A 16 -0.55 6.63 7.58
C LEU A 16 -1.86 6.83 6.81
N LEU A 17 -2.39 5.75 6.23
CA LEU A 17 -3.66 5.81 5.49
C LEU A 17 -4.85 6.02 6.42
N ARG A 18 -4.90 5.32 7.56
CA ARG A 18 -5.99 5.42 8.54
C ARG A 18 -6.00 6.74 9.31
N ALA A 19 -4.91 7.50 9.28
CA ALA A 19 -4.88 8.85 9.83
C ALA A 19 -5.76 9.84 9.02
N ARG A 20 -6.21 9.45 7.82
CA ARG A 20 -7.17 10.20 7.00
C ARG A 20 -8.58 9.78 7.42
N GLU A 21 -9.28 10.63 8.16
CA GLU A 21 -10.65 10.33 8.66
C GLU A 21 -11.69 10.16 7.55
N ASP A 22 -11.43 10.71 6.36
CA ASP A 22 -12.28 10.66 5.16
C ASP A 22 -11.92 9.51 4.21
N LEU A 23 -11.07 8.55 4.64
CA LEU A 23 -10.63 7.42 3.84
C LEU A 23 -10.98 6.08 4.51
N THR A 24 -11.85 5.32 3.86
CA THR A 24 -12.11 3.92 4.25
C THR A 24 -10.99 3.03 3.73
N VAL A 25 -10.23 2.40 4.63
CA VAL A 25 -9.06 1.58 4.29
C VAL A 25 -9.33 0.10 4.60
N TYR A 26 -9.31 -0.74 3.57
CA TYR A 26 -9.33 -2.21 3.70
C TYR A 26 -7.89 -2.76 3.62
N PRO A 27 -7.40 -3.42 4.69
CA PRO A 27 -6.06 -4.03 4.72
C PRO A 27 -6.02 -5.35 3.92
N PRO A 28 -4.82 -5.90 3.67
CA PRO A 28 -4.69 -7.27 3.17
C PRO A 28 -5.18 -8.30 4.20
N GLU A 29 -5.56 -9.50 3.75
CA GLU A 29 -5.97 -10.62 4.63
C GLU A 29 -4.81 -11.09 5.52
N GLU A 30 -3.64 -11.28 4.91
CA GLU A 30 -2.37 -11.50 5.59
C GLU A 30 -1.26 -10.67 4.91
N PRO A 31 -0.15 -10.35 5.60
CA PRO A 31 0.91 -9.50 5.04
C PRO A 31 1.55 -10.04 3.76
N ASP A 32 1.44 -11.34 3.50
CA ASP A 32 2.01 -12.02 2.33
C ASP A 32 0.94 -12.61 1.38
N ASP A 33 -0.35 -12.46 1.69
CA ASP A 33 -1.43 -12.98 0.85
C ASP A 33 -1.85 -11.97 -0.23
N ALA A 34 -2.12 -12.48 -1.43
CA ALA A 34 -2.73 -11.72 -2.52
C ALA A 34 -4.25 -11.57 -2.34
N GLY A 35 -4.84 -12.31 -1.39
CA GLY A 35 -6.23 -12.19 -0.96
C GLY A 35 -6.50 -10.86 -0.25
N GLN A 36 -7.57 -10.19 -0.66
CA GLN A 36 -7.99 -8.93 -0.07
C GLN A 36 -9.38 -9.10 0.55
N ILE A 37 -9.51 -8.73 1.83
CA ILE A 37 -10.82 -8.70 2.51
C ILE A 37 -11.43 -7.32 2.25
N VAL A 38 -12.07 -7.17 1.10
CA VAL A 38 -13.14 -6.19 0.96
C VAL A 38 -14.44 -6.94 1.25
N PRO A 39 -15.23 -6.55 2.27
CA PRO A 39 -16.53 -7.16 2.52
C PRO A 39 -17.42 -7.08 1.28
N ASP A 40 -18.22 -8.12 1.01
CA ASP A 40 -19.15 -8.15 -0.14
C ASP A 40 -20.13 -6.96 -0.13
N GLU A 41 -20.41 -6.40 1.05
CA GLU A 41 -21.30 -5.26 1.26
C GLU A 41 -20.56 -3.89 1.26
N ALA A 42 -19.26 -3.85 0.98
CA ALA A 42 -18.50 -2.61 0.98
C ALA A 42 -19.00 -1.65 -0.12
N GLU A 43 -19.40 -0.45 0.29
CA GLU A 43 -19.83 0.60 -0.64
C GLU A 43 -18.66 1.55 -0.96
N PRO A 44 -18.39 1.83 -2.25
CA PRO A 44 -17.45 2.89 -2.62
C PRO A 44 -17.89 4.26 -2.07
N PRO A 45 -16.96 5.17 -1.74
CA PRO A 45 -15.52 5.10 -2.01
C PRO A 45 -14.70 4.42 -0.91
N TYR A 46 -13.70 3.63 -1.31
CA TYR A 46 -12.73 3.03 -0.39
C TYR A 46 -11.38 2.81 -1.08
N VAL A 47 -10.33 2.61 -0.28
CA VAL A 47 -9.06 2.07 -0.76
C VAL A 47 -8.85 0.68 -0.20
N ALA A 48 -8.42 -0.23 -1.07
CA ALA A 48 -8.04 -1.56 -0.67
C ALA A 48 -6.54 -1.73 -0.95
N VAL A 49 -5.77 -2.09 0.07
CA VAL A 49 -4.30 -2.01 0.04
C VAL A 49 -3.66 -3.39 0.08
N GLN A 50 -2.63 -3.60 -0.73
CA GLN A 50 -1.71 -4.73 -0.64
C GLN A 50 -0.31 -4.19 -0.33
N ILE A 51 0.39 -4.83 0.61
CA ILE A 51 1.74 -4.44 1.02
C ILE A 51 2.60 -5.67 0.86
N ARG A 52 3.51 -5.67 -0.12
CA ARG A 52 4.33 -6.85 -0.42
C ARG A 52 5.80 -6.56 -0.13
N PRO A 53 6.48 -7.41 0.66
CA PRO A 53 7.92 -7.32 0.78
C PRO A 53 8.56 -7.64 -0.58
N GLY A 54 9.28 -6.67 -1.14
CA GLY A 54 10.13 -6.85 -2.31
C GLY A 54 11.43 -7.53 -1.91
N PHE A 55 11.84 -8.56 -2.65
CA PHE A 55 13.19 -9.10 -2.52
C PHE A 55 14.18 -8.14 -3.17
N ALA A 56 15.06 -7.52 -2.37
CA ALA A 56 16.22 -6.84 -2.91
C ALA A 56 17.12 -7.89 -3.59
N LEU A 57 17.06 -7.98 -4.92
CA LEU A 57 17.96 -8.81 -5.72
C LEU A 57 19.41 -8.37 -5.45
N GLY A 58 20.14 -9.19 -4.69
CA GLY A 58 21.58 -9.05 -4.49
C GLY A 58 22.08 -9.81 -3.27
N PRO A 59 22.63 -11.03 -3.42
CA PRO A 59 23.49 -11.58 -2.40
C PRO A 59 24.77 -10.73 -2.40
N SER A 60 24.94 -9.92 -1.35
CA SER A 60 26.29 -9.63 -0.88
C SER A 60 26.98 -10.98 -0.65
N ILE A 61 28.21 -11.15 -1.18
CA ILE A 61 29.10 -12.30 -0.91
C ILE A 61 29.27 -12.55 0.60
N VAL A 62 28.88 -11.57 1.43
CA VAL A 62 28.80 -11.64 2.89
C VAL A 62 27.32 -11.55 3.31
N ALA A 63 26.69 -12.72 3.49
CA ALA A 63 25.40 -12.99 4.14
C ALA A 63 24.47 -11.80 4.55
N ALA A 64 23.22 -11.89 4.09
CA ALA A 64 22.01 -11.13 4.48
C ALA A 64 21.93 -9.66 4.02
N THR A 65 21.05 -9.39 3.04
CA THR A 65 20.56 -8.02 2.81
C THR A 65 19.72 -7.60 4.02
N THR A 66 20.14 -6.54 4.71
CA THR A 66 19.41 -5.95 5.83
C THR A 66 18.46 -4.82 5.38
N ARG A 67 18.56 -4.44 4.10
CA ARG A 67 17.65 -3.56 3.39
C ARG A 67 16.31 -4.27 3.18
N ALA A 68 15.23 -3.60 3.57
CA ALA A 68 13.88 -4.03 3.26
C ALA A 68 13.27 -3.06 2.26
N VAL A 69 12.60 -3.63 1.25
CA VAL A 69 11.84 -2.88 0.26
C VAL A 69 10.43 -3.40 0.33
N PHE A 70 9.44 -2.52 0.32
CA PHE A 70 8.03 -2.87 0.30
C PHE A 70 7.36 -2.13 -0.85
N ASP A 71 6.67 -2.87 -1.70
CA ASP A 71 5.80 -2.31 -2.72
C ASP A 71 4.37 -2.25 -2.15
N ILE A 72 3.74 -1.10 -2.27
CA ILE A 72 2.41 -0.79 -1.71
C ILE A 72 1.48 -0.58 -2.90
N THR A 73 0.55 -1.49 -3.12
CA THR A 73 -0.46 -1.38 -4.18
C THR A 73 -1.78 -0.95 -3.57
N ALA A 74 -2.25 0.23 -3.95
CA ALA A 74 -3.52 0.81 -3.51
C ALA A 74 -4.53 0.75 -4.66
N HIS A 75 -5.57 -0.06 -4.49
CA HIS A 75 -6.75 -0.10 -5.35
C HIS A 75 -7.74 0.95 -4.85
N CYS A 76 -7.85 2.06 -5.58
CA CYS A 76 -8.68 3.20 -5.21
C CYS A 76 -10.02 3.07 -5.91
N VAL A 77 -11.04 2.71 -5.14
CA VAL A 77 -12.33 2.28 -5.67
C VAL A 77 -13.38 3.38 -5.49
N GLY A 78 -14.08 3.69 -6.57
CA GLY A 78 -15.17 4.66 -6.59
C GLY A 78 -16.38 4.18 -7.39
N GLY A 79 -17.55 4.77 -7.14
CA GLY A 79 -18.76 4.54 -7.95
C GLY A 79 -18.73 5.23 -9.33
N ASN A 80 -17.66 5.97 -9.64
CA ASN A 80 -17.35 6.59 -10.92
C ASN A 80 -15.87 7.03 -10.95
N ASP A 81 -15.38 7.43 -12.12
CA ASP A 81 -13.99 7.86 -12.35
C ASP A 81 -13.54 9.00 -11.41
N ILE A 82 -14.41 9.98 -11.15
CA ILE A 82 -14.06 11.13 -10.31
C ILE A 82 -13.90 10.69 -8.85
N ALA A 83 -14.79 9.84 -8.36
CA ALA A 83 -14.70 9.28 -7.01
C ALA A 83 -13.44 8.42 -6.84
N ALA A 84 -13.12 7.56 -7.81
CA ALA A 84 -11.90 6.74 -7.77
C ALA A 84 -10.63 7.61 -7.75
N ARG A 85 -10.58 8.67 -8.56
CA ARG A 85 -9.47 9.64 -8.57
C ARG A 85 -9.39 10.46 -7.29
N ALA A 86 -10.53 10.80 -6.67
CA ALA A 86 -10.54 11.49 -5.39
C ALA A 86 -9.90 10.61 -4.29
N VAL A 87 -10.28 9.33 -4.20
CA VAL A 87 -9.65 8.37 -3.29
C VAL A 87 -8.14 8.27 -3.57
N ALA A 88 -7.76 8.17 -4.85
CA ALA A 88 -6.35 8.12 -5.23
C ALA A 88 -5.56 9.35 -4.76
N GLN A 89 -6.12 10.56 -4.88
CA GLN A 89 -5.47 11.77 -4.38
C GLN A 89 -5.27 11.70 -2.86
N GLN A 90 -6.26 11.22 -2.11
CA GLN A 90 -6.15 11.07 -0.65
C GLN A 90 -5.06 10.08 -0.25
N VAL A 91 -4.89 9.00 -1.03
CA VAL A 91 -3.81 8.00 -0.84
C VAL A 91 -2.45 8.61 -1.17
N VAL A 92 -2.35 9.37 -2.27
CA VAL A 92 -1.12 10.09 -2.65
C VAL A 92 -0.73 11.07 -1.54
N ASP A 93 -1.67 11.87 -1.03
CA ASP A 93 -1.40 12.85 0.03
C ASP A 93 -0.95 12.18 1.35
N ALA A 94 -1.43 10.97 1.63
CA ALA A 94 -1.06 10.22 2.83
C ALA A 94 0.30 9.53 2.73
N LEU A 95 0.72 9.13 1.52
CA LEU A 95 1.89 8.28 1.33
C LEU A 95 3.06 9.01 0.68
N LEU A 96 2.84 9.75 -0.40
CA LEU A 96 3.92 10.29 -1.22
C LEU A 96 4.83 11.21 -0.40
N ASP A 97 6.13 10.96 -0.50
CA ASP A 97 7.22 11.70 0.15
C ASP A 97 7.18 11.70 1.69
N THR A 98 6.27 10.94 2.30
CA THR A 98 6.23 10.73 3.74
C THR A 98 7.39 9.84 4.16
N VAL A 99 8.07 10.23 5.25
CA VAL A 99 9.12 9.42 5.90
C VAL A 99 8.53 8.78 7.15
N PRO A 100 8.10 7.50 7.10
CA PRO A 100 7.52 6.84 8.26
C PRO A 100 8.56 6.60 9.37
N VAL A 101 8.09 6.40 10.59
CA VAL A 101 8.92 6.04 11.74
C VAL A 101 8.67 4.58 12.11
N ILE A 102 9.68 3.73 11.98
CA ILE A 102 9.63 2.31 12.34
C ILE A 102 10.78 2.03 13.30
N ALA A 103 10.48 1.42 14.45
CA ALA A 103 11.48 1.19 15.50
C ALA A 103 12.66 0.33 15.00
N GLY A 104 13.89 0.80 15.22
CA GLY A 104 15.11 0.12 14.79
C GLY A 104 15.35 0.12 13.28
N ARG A 105 14.66 1.00 12.54
CA ARG A 105 14.84 1.19 11.10
C ARG A 105 15.06 2.67 10.75
N GLN A 106 16.02 2.92 9.87
CA GLN A 106 16.10 4.15 9.11
C GLN A 106 15.19 4.02 7.88
N CYS A 107 14.14 4.84 7.82
CA CYS A 107 13.20 4.87 6.70
C CYS A 107 13.57 5.96 5.69
N PHE A 108 13.39 5.66 4.41
CA PHE A 108 13.44 6.64 3.33
C PHE A 108 12.03 7.13 2.97
N PRO A 109 11.90 8.29 2.29
CA PRO A 109 10.60 8.77 1.83
C PRO A 109 9.91 7.74 0.94
N ILE A 110 8.61 7.52 1.15
CA ILE A 110 7.80 6.67 0.29
C ILE A 110 7.70 7.32 -1.09
N ARG A 111 8.03 6.57 -2.14
CA ARG A 111 8.05 7.08 -3.51
C ARG A 111 7.00 6.43 -4.37
N TYR A 112 6.44 7.21 -5.30
CA TYR A 112 5.63 6.69 -6.39
C TYR A 112 6.45 5.77 -7.29
N LEU A 113 5.86 4.64 -7.69
CA LEU A 113 6.46 3.67 -8.60
C LEU A 113 5.68 3.59 -9.92
N ASP A 114 4.37 3.41 -9.86
CA ASP A 114 3.52 3.20 -11.04
C ASP A 114 2.05 3.56 -10.78
N SER A 115 1.29 3.76 -11.86
CA SER A 115 -0.16 3.95 -11.84
C SER A 115 -0.73 3.37 -13.13
N PRO A 116 -1.13 2.09 -13.10
CA PRO A 116 -1.83 1.48 -14.21
C PRO A 116 -3.09 2.28 -14.59
N PRO A 117 -3.54 2.22 -15.86
CA PRO A 117 -4.75 2.89 -16.29
C PRO A 117 -5.98 2.45 -15.49
N VAL A 118 -6.90 3.38 -15.28
CA VAL A 118 -8.23 3.12 -14.68
C VAL A 118 -8.91 1.94 -15.36
N ARG A 119 -9.54 1.08 -14.57
CA ARG A 119 -10.37 -0.01 -15.06
C ARG A 119 -11.78 0.11 -14.48
N ALA A 120 -12.77 0.02 -15.35
CA ALA A 120 -14.14 -0.22 -14.91
C ALA A 120 -14.33 -1.73 -14.70
N ASP A 121 -14.93 -2.09 -13.57
CA ASP A 121 -15.36 -3.43 -13.26
C ASP A 121 -16.88 -3.45 -13.11
N GLU A 122 -17.54 -4.16 -14.01
CA GLU A 122 -18.99 -4.38 -14.00
C GLU A 122 -19.36 -5.79 -13.50
N SER A 123 -18.36 -6.63 -13.19
CA SER A 123 -18.57 -8.04 -12.81
C SER A 123 -19.23 -8.20 -11.44
N THR A 124 -19.22 -7.15 -10.62
CA THR A 124 -19.86 -7.09 -9.30
C THR A 124 -21.37 -6.81 -9.36
N GLY A 125 -21.94 -6.64 -10.58
CA GLY A 125 -23.34 -6.28 -10.78
C GLY A 125 -23.65 -4.80 -10.52
N ARG A 126 -22.63 -3.99 -10.21
CA ARG A 126 -22.66 -2.54 -10.07
C ARG A 126 -21.46 -1.95 -10.79
N LEU A 127 -21.56 -0.72 -11.30
CA LEU A 127 -20.39 -0.04 -11.88
C LEU A 127 -19.42 0.31 -10.76
N VAL A 128 -18.25 -0.31 -10.79
CA VAL A 128 -17.13 0.01 -9.92
C VAL A 128 -15.99 0.51 -10.79
N VAL A 129 -15.31 1.56 -10.35
CA VAL A 129 -14.12 2.08 -11.04
C VAL A 129 -12.93 1.95 -10.11
N ASP A 130 -11.90 1.26 -10.57
CA ASP A 130 -10.63 1.06 -9.86
C ASP A 130 -9.52 1.88 -10.51
N GLN A 131 -8.88 2.71 -9.69
CA GLN A 131 -7.64 3.40 -10.02
C GLN A 131 -6.51 2.86 -9.14
N VAL A 132 -5.52 2.24 -9.76
CA VAL A 132 -4.40 1.64 -9.03
C VAL A 132 -3.24 2.63 -8.91
N TYR A 133 -2.64 2.69 -7.72
CA TYR A 133 -1.37 3.36 -7.46
C TYR A 133 -0.41 2.41 -6.77
N VAL A 134 0.86 2.45 -7.21
CA VAL A 134 1.94 1.66 -6.61
C VAL A 134 2.97 2.61 -6.02
N PHE A 135 3.30 2.41 -4.75
CA PHE A 135 4.34 3.13 -4.04
C PHE A 135 5.41 2.17 -3.54
N ARG A 136 6.56 2.72 -3.15
CA ARG A 136 7.67 1.98 -2.58
C ARG A 136 8.15 2.61 -1.29
N LEU A 137 8.23 1.80 -0.24
CA LEU A 137 8.95 2.10 0.99
C LEU A 137 10.29 1.35 1.00
N GLU A 138 11.35 2.04 1.37
CA GLU A 138 12.65 1.44 1.60
C GLU A 138 13.14 1.75 3.02
N THR A 139 13.70 0.72 3.68
CA THR A 139 14.27 0.88 5.02
C THR A 139 15.61 0.14 5.14
N LEU A 140 16.47 0.67 6.01
CA LEU A 140 17.73 0.06 6.44
C LEU A 140 17.71 -0.12 7.97
N PRO A 141 18.57 -0.97 8.56
CA PRO A 141 18.78 -0.97 10.01
C PRO A 141 19.31 0.40 10.46
N GLY A 142 18.76 0.95 11.54
CA GLY A 142 19.17 2.25 12.07
C GLY A 142 18.35 2.71 13.25
#